data_AF-A0A518B1H6-F1
#
_entry.id   AF-A0A518B1H6-F1
#
_cell.length_a   1.000
_cell.length_b   1.000
_cell.length_c   1.000
_cell.angle_alpha   90.00
_cell.angle_beta   90.00
_cell.angle_gamma   90.00
#
_symmetry.space_group_name_H-M   'P 1'
#
loop_
_entity.id
_entity.type
_entity.pdbx_description
1 polymer ?
#
loop_
_entity_poly.entity_id
_entity_poly.type
_entity_poly.pdbx_seq_one_letter_code
_entity_poly.pdbx_strand_id
1 'polypeptide(L)' 'MDTLEGASPAQPSGRTENAVCWECGERLVCNEYVVCCTGTLFHVCPECEAKLNGSDESPEGTGPAEG' A
#
# COMPACT_ATOMS: atom_id res chain seq x y z
N MET A 1 -1.81 5.08 -30.21
CA MET A 1 -1.60 4.11 -29.14
C MET A 1 -2.01 4.80 -27.86
N ASP A 2 -3.13 4.37 -27.30
CA ASP A 2 -3.82 5.01 -26.19
C ASP A 2 -2.98 4.92 -24.91
N THR A 3 -2.61 6.08 -24.36
CA THR A 3 -2.02 6.17 -23.04
C THR A 3 -3.08 5.77 -22.03
N LEU A 4 -2.89 4.63 -21.35
CA LEU A 4 -3.67 4.24 -20.17
C LEU A 4 -3.25 5.11 -18.97
N GLU A 5 -3.36 6.43 -19.12
CA GLU A 5 -3.30 7.41 -18.04
C GLU A 5 -4.68 7.45 -17.39
N GLY A 6 -4.91 6.64 -16.35
CA GLY A 6 -6.18 6.75 -15.64
C GLY A 6 -6.64 5.55 -14.81
N ALA A 7 -5.74 4.70 -14.33
CA ALA A 7 -6.12 3.88 -13.18
C ALA A 7 -6.30 4.82 -11.98
N SER A 8 -7.55 5.19 -11.68
CA SER A 8 -7.88 5.98 -10.49
C SER A 8 -7.23 5.33 -9.26
N PRO A 9 -6.56 6.10 -8.39
CA PRO A 9 -5.91 5.55 -7.21
C PRO A 9 -6.95 4.81 -6.38
N ALA A 10 -6.59 3.62 -5.92
CA ALA A 10 -7.44 2.89 -4.99
C ALA A 10 -7.71 3.77 -3.77
N GLN A 11 -8.98 3.93 -3.42
CA GLN A 11 -9.36 4.79 -2.30
C GLN A 11 -9.52 3.94 -1.05
N PRO A 12 -8.94 4.35 0.09
CA PRO A 12 -9.16 3.66 1.35
C PRO A 12 -10.63 3.84 1.74
N SER A 13 -11.33 2.73 2.01
CA SER A 13 -12.71 2.75 2.52
C SER A 13 -12.81 3.29 3.96
N GLY A 14 -11.67 3.53 4.63
CA GLY A 14 -11.61 3.91 6.05
C GLY A 14 -11.98 2.77 7.01
N ARG A 15 -11.99 1.52 6.51
CA ARG A 15 -12.25 0.31 7.30
C ARG A 15 -10.98 -0.51 7.43
N THR A 16 -10.69 -0.93 8.66
CA THR A 16 -9.67 -1.91 8.98
C THR A 16 -10.33 -3.23 9.37
N GLU A 17 -9.88 -4.34 8.80
CA GLU A 17 -10.39 -5.66 9.11
C GLU A 17 -9.28 -6.72 9.14
N ASN A 18 -9.56 -7.88 9.76
CA ASN A 18 -8.63 -9.01 9.74
C ASN A 18 -8.78 -9.77 8.42
N ALA A 19 -7.92 -9.46 7.46
CA ALA A 19 -7.95 -10.01 6.11
C ALA A 19 -6.57 -10.50 5.69
N VAL A 20 -6.51 -11.22 4.55
CA VAL A 20 -5.25 -11.62 3.94
C VAL A 20 -4.74 -10.43 3.12
N CYS A 21 -3.56 -9.93 3.44
CA CYS A 21 -2.92 -8.87 2.70
C CYS A 21 -2.67 -9.31 1.25
N TRP A 22 -3.10 -8.50 0.30
CA TRP A 22 -2.90 -8.75 -1.13
C TRP A 22 -1.42 -8.81 -1.51
N GLU A 23 -0.58 -8.01 -0.84
CA GLU A 23 0.84 -7.88 -1.15
C GLU A 23 1.69 -9.01 -0.52
N CYS A 24 1.59 -9.21 0.80
CA CYS A 24 2.42 -10.19 1.51
C CYS A 24 1.78 -11.56 1.72
N GLY A 25 0.47 -11.69 1.52
CA GLY A 25 -0.27 -12.95 1.72
C GLY A 25 -0.46 -13.36 3.18
N GLU A 26 -0.05 -12.54 4.14
CA GLU A 26 -0.27 -12.79 5.57
C GLU A 26 -1.67 -12.36 6.00
N ARG A 27 -2.25 -13.07 6.98
CA ARG A 27 -3.54 -12.71 7.58
C ARG A 27 -3.31 -11.80 8.79
N LEU A 28 -3.58 -10.51 8.64
CA LEU A 28 -3.42 -9.51 9.69
C LEU A 28 -4.46 -8.39 9.56
N VAL A 29 -4.34 -7.34 10.38
CA VAL A 29 -5.19 -6.15 10.27
C VAL A 29 -4.77 -5.37 9.03
N CYS A 30 -5.67 -5.28 8.06
CA CYS A 30 -5.46 -4.62 6.77
C CYS A 30 -6.48 -3.50 6.57
N ASN A 31 -6.05 -2.47 5.83
CA ASN A 31 -6.92 -1.42 5.32
C ASN A 31 -7.65 -1.94 4.08
N GLU A 32 -8.96 -1.74 4.03
CA GLU A 32 -9.79 -2.02 2.85
C GLU A 32 -9.64 -0.88 1.84
N TYR A 33 -9.33 -1.26 0.60
CA TYR A 33 -9.24 -0.37 -0.55
C TYR A 33 -10.25 -0.78 -1.61
N VAL A 34 -10.90 0.20 -2.23
CA VAL A 34 -11.78 -0.04 -3.38
C VAL A 34 -11.17 0.56 -4.65
N VAL A 35 -11.11 -0.26 -5.70
CA VAL A 35 -10.75 0.20 -7.04
C VAL A 35 -11.98 0.89 -7.64
N CYS A 36 -11.89 2.22 -7.81
CA CYS A 36 -13.01 3.08 -8.24
C CYS A 36 -13.70 2.61 -9.54
N CYS A 37 -12.94 2.00 -10.47
CA CYS A 37 -13.46 1.62 -11.79
C CYS A 37 -14.05 0.21 -11.88
N THR A 38 -13.62 -0.70 -11.00
CA THR A 38 -14.06 -2.12 -11.04
C THR A 38 -14.91 -2.51 -9.85
N GLY A 39 -14.96 -1.67 -8.80
CA GLY A 39 -15.56 -2.02 -7.51
C GLY A 39 -14.82 -3.17 -6.81
N THR A 40 -13.62 -3.52 -7.26
CA THR A 40 -12.82 -4.58 -6.64
C THR A 40 -12.31 -4.09 -5.30
N LEU A 41 -12.67 -4.84 -4.26
CA LEU A 41 -12.15 -4.63 -2.91
C LEU A 41 -10.87 -5.44 -2.76
N PHE A 42 -9.84 -4.81 -2.19
CA PHE A 42 -8.61 -5.50 -1.80
C PHE A 42 -8.11 -4.96 -0.47
N HIS A 43 -7.33 -5.78 0.23
CA HIS A 43 -6.87 -5.49 1.58
C HIS A 43 -5.36 -5.39 1.60
N VAL A 44 -4.83 -4.33 2.18
CA VAL A 44 -3.38 -4.12 2.29
C VAL A 44 -3.02 -3.87 3.74
N CYS A 45 -1.98 -4.54 4.23
CA CYS A 45 -1.47 -4.27 5.57
C CYS A 45 -0.74 -2.93 5.65
N PRO A 46 -0.69 -2.29 6.83
CA PRO A 46 -0.03 -0.98 7.00
C PRO A 46 1.44 -0.97 6.56
N GLU A 47 2.17 -2.08 6.71
CA GLU A 47 3.57 -2.16 6.27
C GLU A 47 3.69 -2.12 4.74
N CYS A 48 2.85 -2.88 4.02
CA CYS A 48 2.82 -2.85 2.56
C CYS A 48 2.23 -1.53 2.04
N GLU A 49 1.24 -0.97 2.73
CA GLU A 49 0.67 0.34 2.40
C GLU A 49 1.71 1.46 2.50
N ALA A 50 2.56 1.45 3.52
CA ALA A 50 3.66 2.41 3.66
C ALA A 50 4.63 2.34 2.47
N LYS A 51 4.95 1.11 2.02
CA LYS A 51 5.77 0.87 0.82
C LYS A 51 5.09 1.39 -0.45
N LEU A 52 3.78 1.20 -0.59
CA LEU A 52 2.99 1.68 -1.75
C LEU A 52 2.84 3.20 -1.80
N ASN A 53 2.65 3.85 -0.65
CA ASN A 53 2.49 5.31 -0.58
C ASN A 53 3.82 6.07 -0.71
N GLY A 54 4.95 5.37 -0.87
CA GLY A 54 6.25 6.02 -0.92
C GLY A 54 6.63 6.68 0.40
N SER A 55 6.01 6.27 1.52
CA SER A 55 6.56 6.50 2.86
C SER A 55 7.72 5.54 3.09
N ASP A 56 8.67 5.57 2.14
CA ASP A 56 10.05 5.27 2.41
C ASP A 56 10.52 6.45 3.27
N GLU A 57 10.19 6.43 4.56
CA GLU A 57 11.21 6.84 5.52
C GLU A 57 12.34 5.83 5.36
N SER A 58 13.12 5.97 4.29
CA SER A 58 14.51 5.58 4.27
C SER A 58 15.06 6.04 5.61
N PRO A 59 15.55 5.15 6.49
CA PRO A 59 16.60 5.60 7.38
C PRO A 59 17.73 6.00 6.43
N GLU A 60 17.82 7.29 6.08
CA GLU A 60 19.03 7.85 5.50
C GLU A 60 20.16 7.36 6.39
N GLY A 61 21.07 6.64 5.75
CA GLY A 61 21.97 5.70 6.41
C GLY A 61 22.68 6.32 7.60
N THR A 62 22.76 5.52 8.66
CA THR A 62 23.90 5.60 9.56
C THR A 62 25.18 5.42 8.72
N GLY A 63 25.79 6.53 8.35
CA GLY A 63 27.14 6.53 7.81
C GLY A 63 28.12 6.15 8.93
N PRO A 64 28.98 5.14 8.76
CA PRO A 64 30.02 4.85 9.74
C PRO A 64 31.13 5.90 9.67
N ALA A 65 31.56 6.34 10.86
CA ALA A 65 32.91 6.74 11.26
C ALA A 65 33.81 7.50 10.26
N GLU A 66 34.04 8.77 10.54
CA GLU A 66 35.38 9.41 10.47
C GLU A 66 35.55 10.10 11.84
N GLY A 67 36.59 9.93 12.65
CA GLY A 67 38.02 9.82 12.39
C GLY A 67 38.71 10.75 13.39
#